data_AF-A0AAN9C902-F1
#
_entry.id   AF-A0AAN9C902-F1
#
_cell.length_a   1.000
_cell.length_b   1.000
_cell.length_c   1.000
_cell.angle_alpha   90.00
_cell.angle_beta   90.00
_cell.angle_gamma   90.00
#
_symmetry.space_group_name_H-M   'P 1'
#
loop_
_entity.id
_entity.type
_entity.pdbx_description
1 polymer ?
#
loop_
_entity_poly.entity_id
_entity_poly.type
_entity_poly.pdbx_seq_one_letter_code
_entity_poly.pdbx_strand_id
1 'polypeptide(L)'
;MKENFLIKIETWHKPDMGQQDNVHGLDPDTWKKVDVVYIDIADRSQVEPKDYKPEEDPTKFKSVKTGRGPLGPDWKKELPKKTDCPHMCAYKLVTVKFKWWGLQNKVENFIQKQEKRLFTNFHRQLFCWIDKWIELNMDDIRRMEEDTRRQLDEMRVKDPVKGMVALED
;
A
#
# COMPACT_ATOMS: atom_id res chain seq x y z
N MET A 1 18.83 -14.64 9.87
CA MET A 1 17.92 -15.77 9.60
C MET A 1 18.22 -16.53 8.30
N LYS A 2 19.21 -16.13 7.47
CA LYS A 2 19.56 -16.82 6.20
C LYS A 2 18.30 -17.18 5.40
N GLU A 3 18.23 -18.39 4.86
CA GLU A 3 17.09 -18.93 4.10
C GLU A 3 15.81 -19.20 4.92
N ASN A 4 15.84 -19.00 6.24
CA ASN A 4 14.69 -19.24 7.11
C ASN A 4 13.75 -18.03 7.20
N PHE A 5 14.09 -16.90 6.59
CA PHE A 5 13.22 -15.72 6.55
C PHE A 5 13.20 -15.09 5.16
N LEU A 6 12.00 -14.83 4.63
CA LEU A 6 11.80 -14.10 3.38
C LEU A 6 10.50 -13.30 3.48
N ILE A 7 10.55 -12.05 3.03
CA ILE A 7 9.39 -11.29 2.59
C ILE A 7 9.69 -10.87 1.16
N LYS A 8 8.89 -11.35 0.22
CA LYS A 8 9.00 -11.00 -1.20
C LYS A 8 7.70 -10.37 -1.66
N ILE A 9 7.79 -9.18 -2.23
CA ILE A 9 6.64 -8.44 -2.77
C ILE A 9 6.88 -8.25 -4.27
N GLU A 10 6.13 -8.98 -5.07
CA GLU A 10 6.13 -8.84 -6.53
C GLU A 10 4.89 -8.03 -6.93
N THR A 11 5.07 -6.95 -7.69
CA THR A 11 3.94 -6.06 -8.03
C THR A 11 3.81 -5.88 -9.53
N TRP A 12 2.61 -6.13 -10.04
CA TRP A 12 2.18 -5.63 -11.35
C TRP A 12 1.28 -4.42 -11.18
N HIS A 13 1.57 -3.33 -11.88
CA HIS A 13 0.67 -2.20 -12.03
C HIS A 13 -0.01 -2.32 -13.40
N LYS A 14 -1.34 -2.47 -13.42
CA LYS A 14 -2.11 -2.65 -14.66
C LYS A 14 -3.17 -1.56 -14.82
N PRO A 15 -3.46 -1.10 -16.05
CA PRO A 15 -4.49 -0.10 -16.32
C PRO A 15 -5.89 -0.75 -16.35
N ASP A 16 -6.29 -1.38 -15.25
CA ASP A 16 -7.60 -2.01 -15.06
C ASP A 16 -8.15 -1.71 -13.66
N MET A 17 -9.25 -2.38 -13.28
CA MET A 17 -9.90 -2.21 -11.96
C MET A 17 -9.74 -3.45 -11.07
N GLY A 18 -8.70 -4.27 -11.27
CA GLY A 18 -8.45 -5.43 -10.43
C GLY A 18 -9.13 -6.71 -10.89
N GLN A 19 -9.55 -6.84 -12.16
CA GLN A 19 -10.32 -8.00 -12.64
C GLN A 19 -9.47 -9.19 -13.15
N GLN A 20 -8.17 -9.01 -13.36
CA GLN A 20 -7.29 -10.09 -13.78
C GLN A 20 -6.95 -11.05 -12.63
N ASP A 21 -7.27 -12.33 -12.80
CA ASP A 21 -6.81 -13.40 -11.92
C ASP A 21 -5.38 -13.84 -12.29
N ASN A 22 -4.59 -14.21 -11.28
CA ASN A 22 -3.25 -14.78 -11.45
C ASN A 22 -2.34 -14.01 -12.43
N VAL A 23 -2.32 -12.68 -12.37
CA VAL A 23 -1.49 -11.82 -13.26
C VAL A 23 0.02 -12.12 -13.18
N HIS A 24 0.46 -12.78 -12.12
CA HIS A 24 1.84 -13.20 -11.89
C HIS A 24 2.19 -14.53 -12.58
N GLY A 25 1.21 -15.23 -13.14
CA GLY A 25 1.44 -16.48 -13.88
C GLY A 25 1.93 -17.64 -13.00
N LEU A 26 1.46 -17.72 -11.75
CA LEU A 26 1.78 -18.84 -10.86
C LEU A 26 1.16 -20.13 -11.41
N ASP A 27 1.79 -21.27 -11.10
CA ASP A 27 1.21 -22.57 -11.42
C ASP A 27 -0.13 -22.78 -10.68
N PRO A 28 -1.05 -23.63 -11.21
CA PRO A 28 -2.37 -23.81 -10.64
C PRO A 28 -2.40 -24.26 -9.18
N ASP A 29 -1.43 -25.04 -8.71
CA ASP A 29 -1.42 -25.59 -7.36
C ASP A 29 -0.89 -24.59 -6.32
N THR A 30 0.02 -23.71 -6.74
CA THR A 30 0.41 -22.55 -5.94
C THR A 30 -0.71 -21.52 -5.90
N TRP A 31 -1.32 -21.18 -7.03
CA TRP A 31 -2.38 -20.16 -7.11
C TRP A 31 -3.60 -20.50 -6.23
N LYS A 32 -4.01 -21.77 -6.17
CA LYS A 32 -5.11 -22.23 -5.28
C LYS A 32 -4.88 -21.93 -3.80
N LYS A 33 -3.63 -21.69 -3.37
CA LYS A 33 -3.26 -21.39 -1.98
C LYS A 33 -3.10 -19.89 -1.73
N VAL A 34 -3.28 -19.05 -2.76
CA VAL A 34 -3.16 -17.60 -2.64
C VAL A 34 -4.50 -17.03 -2.21
N ASP A 35 -4.51 -16.34 -1.07
CA ASP A 35 -5.66 -15.56 -0.63
C ASP A 35 -5.67 -14.20 -1.34
N VAL A 36 -6.73 -13.92 -2.09
CA VAL A 36 -6.92 -12.62 -2.75
C VAL A 36 -7.58 -11.65 -1.78
N VAL A 37 -6.88 -10.58 -1.44
CA VAL A 37 -7.35 -9.53 -0.53
C VAL A 37 -7.45 -8.20 -1.27
N TYR A 38 -8.65 -7.63 -1.31
CA TYR A 38 -8.89 -6.30 -1.87
C TYR A 38 -8.69 -5.24 -0.80
N ILE A 39 -7.88 -4.22 -1.11
CA ILE A 39 -7.73 -3.01 -0.29
C ILE A 39 -8.56 -1.90 -0.92
N ASP A 40 -9.49 -1.34 -0.16
CA ASP A 40 -10.27 -0.18 -0.58
C ASP A 40 -9.82 1.05 0.22
N ILE A 41 -9.16 1.99 -0.44
CA ILE A 41 -8.61 3.18 0.21
C ILE A 41 -9.70 4.13 0.75
N ALA A 42 -10.94 4.01 0.29
CA ALA A 42 -12.08 4.79 0.79
C ALA A 42 -12.83 4.09 1.94
N ASP A 43 -12.57 2.81 2.19
CA ASP A 43 -13.26 2.04 3.23
C ASP A 43 -12.64 2.29 4.61
N ARG A 44 -13.35 3.07 5.43
CA ARG A 44 -12.91 3.41 6.80
C ARG A 44 -12.75 2.17 7.68
N SER A 45 -13.46 1.08 7.42
CA SER A 45 -13.38 -0.14 8.24
C SER A 45 -12.07 -0.89 8.07
N GLN A 46 -11.32 -0.64 7.00
CA GLN A 46 -10.01 -1.26 6.74
C GLN A 46 -8.84 -0.54 7.42
N VAL A 47 -9.11 0.55 8.13
CA VAL A 47 -8.11 1.38 8.79
C VAL A 47 -8.23 1.24 10.30
N GLU A 48 -7.14 0.88 10.97
CA GLU A 48 -7.10 0.79 12.42
C GLU A 48 -7.37 2.16 13.05
N PRO A 49 -8.14 2.24 14.17
CA PRO A 49 -8.46 3.51 14.82
C PRO A 49 -7.24 4.37 15.12
N LYS A 50 -6.11 3.76 15.50
CA LYS A 50 -4.86 4.45 15.84
C LYS A 50 -4.07 4.98 14.63
N ASP A 51 -4.33 4.45 13.44
CA ASP A 51 -3.67 4.89 12.21
C ASP A 51 -4.48 5.96 11.49
N TYR A 52 -5.74 6.09 11.83
CA TYR A 52 -6.63 7.01 11.15
C TYR A 52 -6.25 8.47 11.41
N LYS A 53 -6.02 9.19 10.32
CA LYS A 53 -5.82 10.63 10.32
C LYS A 53 -6.77 11.27 9.31
N PRO A 54 -7.56 12.29 9.71
CA PRO A 54 -8.51 12.96 8.80
C PRO A 54 -7.86 13.52 7.52
N GLU A 55 -6.62 14.03 7.62
CA GLU A 55 -5.86 14.59 6.50
C GLU A 55 -5.31 13.52 5.53
N GLU A 56 -5.31 12.25 5.94
CA GLU A 56 -4.95 11.08 5.13
C GLU A 56 -6.20 10.26 4.78
N ASP A 57 -7.38 10.89 4.74
CA ASP A 57 -8.65 10.25 4.42
C ASP A 57 -9.16 10.60 3.00
N PRO A 58 -9.09 9.66 2.03
CA PRO A 58 -9.58 9.88 0.67
C PRO A 58 -11.07 10.21 0.58
N THR A 59 -11.86 9.85 1.60
CA THR A 59 -13.30 10.20 1.66
C THR A 59 -13.54 11.66 2.02
N LYS A 60 -12.50 12.38 2.47
CA LYS A 60 -12.54 13.79 2.87
C LYS A 60 -11.63 14.67 2.02
N PHE A 61 -10.62 14.08 1.38
CA PHE A 61 -9.69 14.78 0.54
C PHE A 61 -10.24 15.05 -0.86
N LYS A 62 -10.07 16.29 -1.33
CA LYS A 62 -10.26 16.66 -2.74
C LYS A 62 -9.02 17.39 -3.22
N SER A 63 -8.42 16.89 -4.30
CA SER A 63 -7.25 17.50 -4.93
C SER A 63 -7.62 18.84 -5.55
N VAL A 64 -6.85 19.87 -5.25
CA VAL A 64 -7.00 21.21 -5.84
C VAL A 64 -6.48 21.23 -7.26
N LYS A 65 -5.39 20.48 -7.56
CA LYS A 65 -4.77 20.47 -8.89
C LYS A 65 -5.51 19.63 -9.92
N THR A 66 -6.15 18.54 -9.48
CA THR A 66 -6.78 17.56 -10.39
C THR A 66 -8.29 17.46 -10.24
N GLY A 67 -8.86 18.02 -9.16
CA GLY A 67 -10.28 17.89 -8.85
C GLY A 67 -10.72 16.50 -8.36
N ARG A 68 -9.81 15.50 -8.34
CA ARG A 68 -10.11 14.13 -7.90
C ARG A 68 -10.47 14.08 -6.41
N GLY A 69 -11.39 13.18 -6.07
CA GLY A 69 -11.94 13.05 -4.72
C GLY A 69 -13.03 14.09 -4.40
N PRO A 70 -13.70 13.98 -3.24
CA PRO A 70 -13.58 12.87 -2.29
C PRO A 70 -14.11 11.55 -2.85
N LEU A 71 -13.56 10.43 -2.38
CA LEU A 71 -13.99 9.09 -2.77
C LEU A 71 -15.21 8.67 -1.93
N GLY A 72 -16.38 8.64 -2.55
CA GLY A 72 -17.61 8.13 -1.93
C GLY A 72 -17.68 6.59 -1.90
N PRO A 73 -18.69 6.00 -1.24
CA PRO A 73 -18.82 4.54 -1.10
C PRO A 73 -18.87 3.77 -2.44
N ASP A 74 -19.43 4.37 -3.48
CA ASP A 74 -19.55 3.77 -4.81
C ASP A 74 -18.44 4.21 -5.79
N TRP A 75 -17.35 4.82 -5.30
CA TRP A 75 -16.30 5.38 -6.17
C TRP A 75 -15.76 4.38 -7.21
N LYS A 76 -15.62 3.10 -6.83
CA LYS A 76 -15.16 2.03 -7.75
C LYS A 76 -16.14 1.73 -8.88
N LYS A 77 -17.46 1.90 -8.67
CA LYS A 77 -18.50 1.71 -9.69
C LYS A 77 -18.63 2.94 -10.60
N GLU A 78 -18.33 4.12 -10.06
CA GLU A 78 -18.38 5.39 -10.80
C GLU A 78 -17.13 5.62 -11.65
N LEU A 79 -15.96 5.24 -11.16
CA LEU A 79 -14.66 5.56 -11.76
C LEU A 79 -14.53 5.11 -13.23
N PRO A 80 -14.97 3.90 -13.63
CA PRO A 80 -14.89 3.48 -15.04
C PRO A 80 -15.73 4.33 -16.00
N LYS A 81 -16.71 5.08 -15.48
CA LYS A 81 -17.58 5.96 -16.29
C LYS A 81 -16.99 7.37 -16.47
N LYS A 82 -15.95 7.72 -15.72
CA LYS A 82 -15.30 9.04 -15.75
C LYS A 82 -14.12 9.00 -16.72
N THR A 83 -14.24 9.67 -17.86
CA THR A 83 -13.19 9.72 -18.89
C THR A 83 -11.99 10.60 -18.50
N ASP A 84 -12.18 11.51 -17.55
CA ASP A 84 -11.20 12.46 -17.03
C ASP A 84 -10.46 11.97 -15.76
N CYS A 85 -10.84 10.80 -15.24
CA CYS A 85 -10.29 10.25 -14.01
C CYS A 85 -9.60 8.89 -14.29
N PRO A 86 -8.27 8.87 -14.50
CA PRO A 86 -7.56 7.64 -14.81
C PRO A 86 -7.57 6.69 -13.60
N HIS A 87 -7.42 5.40 -13.90
CA HIS A 87 -7.45 4.33 -12.91
C HIS A 87 -6.45 3.23 -13.26
N MET A 88 -6.07 2.47 -12.25
CA MET A 88 -5.13 1.35 -12.34
C MET A 88 -5.32 0.44 -11.12
N CYS A 89 -4.85 -0.81 -11.21
CA CYS A 89 -4.78 -1.74 -10.08
C CYS A 89 -3.35 -2.23 -9.82
N ALA A 90 -2.93 -2.24 -8.56
CA ALA A 90 -1.64 -2.74 -8.12
C ALA A 90 -1.82 -4.16 -7.55
N TYR A 91 -1.38 -5.16 -8.30
CA TYR A 91 -1.44 -6.57 -7.92
C TYR A 91 -0.18 -6.95 -7.15
N LYS A 92 -0.21 -6.78 -5.83
CA LYS A 92 0.91 -7.06 -4.92
C LYS A 92 0.85 -8.50 -4.41
N LEU A 93 1.65 -9.39 -4.99
CA LEU A 93 1.81 -10.76 -4.51
C LEU A 93 2.85 -10.76 -3.37
N VAL A 94 2.38 -11.03 -2.15
CA VAL A 94 3.22 -11.06 -0.95
C VAL A 94 3.49 -12.51 -0.55
N THR A 95 4.75 -12.92 -0.65
CA THR A 95 5.23 -14.22 -0.18
C THR A 95 6.01 -14.02 1.12
N VAL A 96 5.54 -14.66 2.19
CA VAL A 96 6.23 -14.67 3.49
C VAL A 96 6.69 -16.08 3.81
N LYS A 97 7.95 -16.21 4.24
CA LYS A 97 8.53 -17.45 4.76
C LYS A 97 9.17 -17.14 6.11
N PHE A 98 8.81 -17.89 7.14
CA PHE A 98 9.44 -17.81 8.45
C PHE A 98 9.59 -19.22 9.06
N LYS A 99 10.72 -19.87 8.80
CA LYS A 99 11.00 -21.22 9.28
C LYS A 99 11.58 -21.19 10.69
N TRP A 100 10.70 -21.19 11.69
CA TRP A 100 11.05 -21.30 13.10
C TRP A 100 10.09 -22.25 13.83
N TRP A 101 10.64 -23.23 14.53
CA TRP A 101 9.83 -24.24 15.22
C TRP A 101 8.93 -23.62 16.30
N GLY A 102 7.63 -23.87 16.22
CA GLY A 102 6.63 -23.35 17.16
C GLY A 102 6.16 -21.91 16.89
N LEU A 103 6.77 -21.18 15.95
CA LEU A 103 6.42 -19.77 15.67
C LEU A 103 6.05 -19.47 14.21
N GLN A 104 6.31 -20.39 13.28
CA GLN A 104 6.11 -20.20 11.83
C GLN A 104 4.77 -19.54 11.48
N ASN A 105 3.65 -20.23 11.68
CA ASN A 105 2.34 -19.74 11.26
C ASN A 105 1.96 -18.41 11.92
N LYS A 106 2.31 -18.23 13.21
CA LYS A 106 2.01 -17.01 13.96
C LYS A 106 2.73 -15.81 13.33
N VAL A 107 4.02 -15.95 13.05
CA VAL A 107 4.84 -14.86 12.50
C VAL A 107 4.51 -14.60 11.02
N GLU A 108 4.27 -15.63 10.22
CA GLU A 108 3.86 -15.46 8.81
C GLU A 108 2.53 -14.70 8.72
N ASN A 109 1.52 -15.09 9.51
CA ASN A 109 0.24 -14.38 9.56
C ASN A 109 0.38 -12.95 10.08
N PHE A 110 1.20 -12.74 11.11
CA PHE A 110 1.47 -11.40 11.63
C PHE A 110 2.06 -10.49 10.56
N ILE A 111 3.07 -10.95 9.81
CA ILE A 111 3.69 -10.18 8.73
C ILE A 111 2.65 -9.85 7.65
N GLN A 112 1.84 -10.82 7.20
CA GLN A 112 0.81 -10.56 6.20
C GLN A 112 -0.20 -9.50 6.66
N LYS A 113 -0.60 -9.51 7.94
CA LYS A 113 -1.44 -8.45 8.52
C LYS A 113 -0.76 -7.09 8.50
N GLN A 114 0.54 -7.01 8.86
CA GLN A 114 1.28 -5.74 8.83
C GLN A 114 1.49 -5.22 7.41
N GLU A 115 1.74 -6.08 6.42
CA GLU A 115 1.84 -5.70 5.00
C GLU A 115 0.51 -5.15 4.48
N LYS A 116 -0.62 -5.82 4.80
CA LYS A 116 -1.96 -5.30 4.47
C LYS A 116 -2.18 -3.91 5.09
N ARG A 117 -1.87 -3.75 6.38
CA ARG A 117 -1.99 -2.47 7.10
C ARG A 117 -1.13 -1.38 6.47
N LEU A 118 0.13 -1.70 6.12
CA LEU A 118 1.04 -0.80 5.44
C LEU A 118 0.49 -0.37 4.09
N PHE A 119 0.05 -1.31 3.25
CA PHE A 119 -0.52 -0.97 1.94
C PHE A 119 -1.78 -0.13 2.06
N THR A 120 -2.68 -0.41 3.00
CA THR A 120 -3.88 0.41 3.22
C THR A 120 -3.49 1.85 3.55
N ASN A 121 -2.62 2.06 4.53
CA ASN A 121 -2.24 3.40 4.97
C ASN A 121 -1.43 4.13 3.89
N PHE A 122 -0.49 3.44 3.24
CA PHE A 122 0.36 4.00 2.19
C PHE A 122 -0.47 4.52 1.00
N HIS A 123 -1.41 3.73 0.46
CA HIS A 123 -2.18 4.16 -0.71
C HIS A 123 -3.19 5.27 -0.37
N ARG A 124 -3.70 5.31 0.87
CA ARG A 124 -4.51 6.44 1.35
C ARG A 124 -3.69 7.73 1.37
N GLN A 125 -2.48 7.69 1.93
CA GLN A 125 -1.55 8.83 1.93
C GLN A 125 -1.17 9.24 0.50
N LEU A 126 -0.83 8.27 -0.35
CA LEU A 126 -0.47 8.53 -1.75
C LEU A 126 -1.57 9.29 -2.49
N PHE A 127 -2.84 8.91 -2.30
CA PHE A 127 -3.97 9.63 -2.88
C PHE A 127 -4.14 11.03 -2.27
N CYS A 128 -4.12 11.16 -0.95
CA CYS A 128 -4.27 12.46 -0.28
C CYS A 128 -3.08 13.41 -0.50
N TRP A 129 -1.95 12.91 -1.02
CA TRP A 129 -0.78 13.71 -1.36
C TRP A 129 -0.65 13.97 -2.87
N ILE A 130 -1.66 13.64 -3.69
CA ILE A 130 -1.64 13.89 -5.15
C ILE A 130 -1.15 15.30 -5.48
N ASP A 131 -1.64 16.34 -4.81
CA ASP A 131 -1.26 17.72 -5.09
C ASP A 131 0.24 18.02 -4.84
N LYS A 132 0.91 17.20 -4.02
CA LYS A 132 2.35 17.33 -3.71
C LYS A 132 3.23 16.66 -4.77
N TRP A 133 2.75 15.64 -5.47
CA TRP A 133 3.58 14.83 -6.36
C TRP A 133 3.16 14.80 -7.83
N ILE A 134 1.92 15.19 -8.17
CA ILE A 134 1.36 15.02 -9.52
C ILE A 134 2.09 15.81 -10.62
N GLU A 135 2.78 16.89 -10.26
CA GLU A 135 3.56 17.73 -11.18
C GLU A 135 5.05 17.40 -11.17
N LEU A 136 5.49 16.44 -10.35
CA LEU A 136 6.89 16.02 -10.30
C LEU A 136 7.20 15.15 -11.53
N ASN A 137 8.35 15.43 -12.14
CA ASN A 137 8.93 14.54 -13.14
C ASN A 137 9.92 13.56 -12.47
N MET A 138 10.41 12.57 -13.23
CA MET A 138 11.32 11.55 -12.69
C MET A 138 12.66 12.11 -12.21
N ASP A 139 13.14 13.22 -12.77
CA ASP A 139 14.38 13.84 -12.30
C ASP A 139 14.17 14.57 -10.96
N ASP A 140 12.99 15.14 -10.73
CA ASP A 140 12.61 15.68 -9.42
C ASP A 140 12.59 14.56 -8.37
N ILE A 141 11.99 13.41 -8.70
CA ILE A 141 11.96 12.23 -7.82
C ILE A 141 13.38 11.77 -7.48
N ARG A 142 14.28 11.63 -8.45
CA ARG A 142 15.67 11.22 -8.21
C ARG A 142 16.40 12.16 -7.26
N ARG A 143 16.24 13.48 -7.41
CA ARG A 143 16.82 14.46 -6.48
C ARG A 143 16.23 14.33 -5.08
N MET A 144 14.91 14.17 -4.98
CA MET A 144 14.23 13.95 -3.70
C MET A 144 14.70 12.65 -3.02
N GLU A 145 14.97 11.58 -3.77
CA GLU A 145 15.51 10.33 -3.22
C GLU A 145 16.89 10.55 -2.58
N GLU A 146 17.78 11.30 -3.24
CA GLU A 146 19.11 11.63 -2.70
C GLU A 146 19.02 12.46 -1.40
N ASP A 147 18.16 13.49 -1.39
CA ASP A 147 17.93 14.32 -0.22
C ASP A 147 17.27 13.53 0.92
N THR A 148 16.26 12.71 0.60
CA THR A 148 15.55 11.87 1.57
C THR A 148 16.51 10.86 2.20
N ARG A 149 17.43 10.26 1.42
CA ARG A 149 18.45 9.36 1.95
C ARG A 149 19.27 10.02 3.04
N ARG A 150 19.78 11.24 2.79
CA ARG A 150 20.56 12.01 3.77
C ARG A 150 19.72 12.34 5.01
N GLN A 151 18.49 12.82 4.81
CA GLN A 151 17.60 13.17 5.91
C GLN A 151 17.28 11.95 6.79
N LEU A 152 17.00 10.79 6.20
CA LEU A 152 16.73 9.55 6.93
C LEU A 152 17.93 9.11 7.76
N ASP A 153 19.15 9.22 7.23
CA ASP A 153 20.36 8.91 8.00
C ASP A 153 20.54 9.83 9.21
N GLU A 154 20.29 11.14 9.04
CA GLU A 154 20.36 12.09 10.14
C GLU A 154 19.27 11.86 11.19
N MET A 155 18.02 11.70 10.75
CA MET A 155 16.86 11.48 11.62
C MET A 155 17.00 10.19 12.43
N ARG A 156 17.56 9.13 11.82
CA ARG A 156 17.82 7.85 12.51
C ARG A 156 18.76 8.01 13.71
N VAL A 157 19.69 8.96 13.65
CA VAL A 157 20.66 9.21 14.74
C VAL A 157 20.13 10.22 15.75
N LYS A 158 19.41 11.25 15.29
CA LYS A 158 19.08 12.43 16.10
C LYS A 158 17.66 12.42 16.66
N ASP A 159 16.70 11.81 15.97
CA ASP A 159 15.28 11.94 16.31
C ASP A 159 14.82 10.83 17.27
N PRO A 160 13.80 11.10 18.10
CA PRO A 160 13.14 10.05 18.86
C PRO A 160 12.40 9.06 17.95
N VAL A 161 12.10 7.87 18.50
CA VAL A 161 11.26 6.87 17.84
C VAL A 161 9.92 7.47 17.46
N LYS A 162 9.50 7.25 16.21
CA LYS A 162 8.27 7.81 15.62
C LYS A 162 7.69 6.87 14.56
N GLY A 163 6.45 7.14 14.16
CA GLY A 163 5.74 6.37 13.13
C GLY A 163 4.88 5.25 13.72
N MET A 164 4.59 4.24 12.89
CA MET A 164 3.71 3.14 13.28
C MET A 164 4.40 2.20 14.29
N VAL A 165 3.69 1.91 15.38
CA VAL A 165 4.05 0.81 16.28
C VAL A 165 3.27 -0.44 15.86
N ALA A 166 3.96 -1.59 15.86
CA ALA A 166 3.34 -2.89 15.66
C ALA A 166 2.17 -3.06 16.63
N LEU A 167 1.08 -3.66 16.16
CA LEU A 167 0.00 -4.08 17.04
C LEU A 167 0.42 -5.41 17.67
N GLU A 168 0.53 -5.45 19.00
CA GLU A 168 0.51 -6.72 19.71
C GLU A 168 -0.95 -7.20 19.65
N ASP A 169 -1.20 -8.33 18.98
CA ASP A 169 -2.46 -9.08 19.07
C ASP A 169 -2.60 -9.67 20.49
#